data_AF-A0A150GLY1-F1
#
_entry.id   AF-A0A150GLY1-F1
#
_cell.length_a   1.000
_cell.length_b   1.000
_cell.length_c   1.000
_cell.angle_alpha   90.00
_cell.angle_beta   90.00
_cell.angle_gamma   90.00
#
_symmetry.space_group_name_H-M   'P 1'
#
loop_
_entity.id
_entity.type
_entity.pdbx_description
1 polymer ?
#
loop_
_entity_poly.entity_id
_entity_poly.type
_entity_poly.pdbx_seq_one_letter_code
_entity_poly.pdbx_strand_id
1 'polypeptide(L)'
;MACLAAISDRLAGPSTAGAGGSSSSGGSGGAGSGTGTVGSGGGSGSGSRLCPAVLDLYDCIGLWPGPATEPAFAAITAKARALLVSHFGDALTSLNTPELRRQLLALPAEALEVLLEADGFGTDVEDTILLMLATWVQENGDTLKAETVERLCRLVRLAQLSPDFAGAVLPALACARSARPEQPGSGGLGWFPIKSMEAAFLASCCAAAASSVPKRQRLLEQASGKLNLPAPWLSTRPRRQCPAATNGWYGAAPSGSSGQQQPQRLTFDWSVSRKELELELQKLQPGGPMRLECILDNGLNAVSARGFEWGASIHYNHGAEAAGLFLRCHLPAAYRLDTAALGGPLAALAQV
;
A
#
# COMPACT_ATOMS: atom_id res chain seq x y z
N MET A 1 -35.71 -10.85 -5.42
CA MET A 1 -35.74 -10.81 -3.93
C MET A 1 -34.86 -11.89 -3.29
N ALA A 2 -35.05 -13.19 -3.56
CA ALA A 2 -34.27 -14.25 -2.90
C ALA A 2 -32.75 -14.18 -3.14
N CYS A 3 -32.30 -13.85 -4.36
CA CYS A 3 -30.87 -13.71 -4.67
C CYS A 3 -30.21 -12.52 -3.96
N LEU A 4 -30.91 -11.38 -3.84
CA LEU A 4 -30.38 -10.21 -3.13
C LEU A 4 -30.21 -10.46 -1.64
N ALA A 5 -31.16 -11.18 -1.03
CA ALA A 5 -31.05 -11.62 0.36
C ALA A 5 -29.84 -12.55 0.54
N ALA A 6 -29.65 -13.53 -0.35
CA ALA A 6 -28.51 -14.44 -0.29
C ALA A 6 -27.15 -13.73 -0.43
N ILE A 7 -27.04 -12.71 -1.30
CA ILE A 7 -25.83 -11.89 -1.44
C ILE A 7 -25.62 -11.07 -0.16
N SER A 8 -26.66 -10.43 0.36
CA SER A 8 -26.59 -9.64 1.60
C SER A 8 -26.14 -10.48 2.80
N ASP A 9 -26.66 -11.71 2.90
CA ASP A 9 -26.33 -12.68 3.94
C ASP A 9 -24.88 -13.16 3.82
N ARG A 10 -24.40 -13.45 2.60
CA ARG A 10 -22.97 -13.78 2.37
C ARG A 10 -22.06 -12.61 2.74
N LEU A 11 -22.46 -11.38 2.45
CA LEU A 11 -21.73 -10.16 2.84
C LEU A 11 -21.85 -9.84 4.34
N ALA A 12 -22.81 -10.42 5.07
CA ALA A 12 -22.93 -10.24 6.52
C ALA A 12 -21.93 -11.11 7.30
N GLY A 13 -21.28 -12.07 6.63
CA GLY A 13 -20.39 -13.03 7.26
C GLY A 13 -21.13 -14.04 8.16
N PRO A 14 -20.42 -15.02 8.73
CA PRO A 14 -21.03 -15.95 9.68
C PRO A 14 -21.51 -15.16 10.91
N SER A 15 -22.82 -15.05 11.07
CA SER A 15 -23.43 -14.44 12.25
C SER A 15 -23.01 -15.24 13.48
N THR A 16 -22.21 -14.63 14.35
CA THR A 16 -21.90 -15.14 15.70
C THR A 16 -23.09 -14.92 16.64
N ALA A 17 -24.28 -15.35 16.22
CA ALA A 17 -25.48 -15.39 17.06
C ALA A 17 -25.75 -16.85 17.44
N GLY A 18 -25.14 -17.30 18.55
CA GLY A 18 -25.29 -18.68 19.00
C GLY A 18 -24.49 -19.03 20.26
N ALA A 19 -24.47 -18.16 21.27
CA ALA A 19 -24.04 -18.52 22.62
C ALA A 19 -24.97 -17.86 23.63
N GLY A 20 -26.04 -18.58 23.98
CA GLY A 20 -27.05 -18.12 24.93
C GLY A 20 -28.10 -19.20 25.16
N GLY A 21 -27.70 -20.27 25.84
CA GLY A 21 -28.56 -21.41 26.14
C GLY A 21 -28.07 -22.15 27.37
N SER A 22 -28.12 -21.47 28.52
CA SER A 22 -27.84 -22.02 29.84
C SER A 22 -28.88 -23.09 30.17
N SER A 23 -28.45 -24.33 30.41
CA SER A 23 -29.23 -25.31 31.16
C SER A 23 -28.31 -26.10 32.09
N SER A 24 -28.79 -26.21 33.32
CA SER A 24 -28.13 -26.69 34.53
C SER A 24 -28.33 -28.18 34.76
N SER A 25 -27.28 -28.88 35.17
CA SER A 25 -27.23 -30.06 36.07
C SER A 25 -25.77 -30.56 36.02
N GLY A 26 -25.02 -30.77 37.10
CA GLY A 26 -25.30 -31.47 38.35
C GLY A 26 -24.44 -32.73 38.34
N GLY A 27 -23.35 -32.79 39.14
CA GLY A 27 -22.51 -34.00 39.19
C GLY A 27 -21.14 -33.82 39.84
N SER A 28 -21.01 -34.42 41.01
CA SER A 28 -19.91 -34.43 41.98
C SER A 28 -18.69 -35.31 41.61
N GLY A 29 -17.51 -34.89 42.08
CA GLY A 29 -16.53 -35.77 42.75
C GLY A 29 -15.39 -36.35 41.90
N GLY A 30 -14.14 -36.12 42.34
CA GLY A 30 -12.98 -36.91 41.92
C GLY A 30 -11.65 -36.15 42.00
N ALA A 31 -10.89 -36.39 43.06
CA ALA A 31 -9.52 -35.92 43.23
C ALA A 31 -8.54 -36.71 42.33
N GLY A 32 -7.55 -36.04 41.76
CA GLY A 32 -6.45 -36.67 41.02
C GLY A 32 -5.34 -35.66 40.69
N SER A 33 -4.18 -35.88 41.31
CA SER A 33 -2.92 -35.15 41.12
C SER A 33 -2.26 -35.51 39.78
N GLY A 34 -1.61 -34.55 39.10
CA GLY A 34 -0.79 -34.85 37.91
C GLY A 34 -0.36 -33.64 37.08
N THR A 35 0.86 -33.16 37.35
CA THR A 35 1.88 -32.59 36.45
C THR A 35 1.51 -32.05 35.05
N GLY A 36 1.81 -30.76 34.86
CA GLY A 36 2.67 -30.26 33.78
C GLY A 36 2.08 -30.14 32.37
N THR A 37 1.76 -28.92 31.92
CA THR A 37 1.93 -28.52 30.51
C THR A 37 1.98 -27.00 30.35
N VAL A 38 2.90 -26.56 29.50
CA VAL A 38 3.19 -25.16 29.15
C VAL A 38 1.99 -24.58 28.39
N GLY A 39 1.32 -23.60 28.99
CA GLY A 39 0.23 -22.86 28.35
C GLY A 39 0.78 -21.74 27.47
N SER A 40 0.96 -22.00 26.17
CA SER A 40 1.04 -20.97 25.15
C SER A 40 -0.27 -20.17 25.15
N GLY A 41 -0.23 -18.98 25.75
CA GLY A 41 -1.27 -17.97 25.65
C GLY A 41 -1.32 -17.38 24.24
N GLY A 42 -1.81 -18.16 23.29
CA GLY A 42 -2.23 -17.68 21.98
C GLY A 42 -3.52 -16.89 22.15
N GLY A 43 -3.39 -15.59 22.41
CA GLY A 43 -4.49 -14.65 22.36
C GLY A 43 -5.14 -14.72 20.98
N SER A 44 -6.28 -15.41 20.90
CA SER A 44 -7.17 -15.42 19.75
C SER A 44 -7.81 -14.04 19.65
N GLY A 45 -7.02 -13.08 19.15
CA GLY A 45 -7.57 -11.87 18.56
C GLY A 45 -8.36 -12.31 17.35
N SER A 46 -9.62 -11.88 17.29
CA SER A 46 -10.56 -12.05 16.20
C SER A 46 -9.93 -11.63 14.87
N GLY A 47 -9.14 -12.52 14.27
CA GLY A 47 -8.64 -12.41 12.92
C GLY A 47 -9.86 -12.42 12.03
N SER A 48 -10.23 -11.23 11.55
CA SER A 48 -11.19 -11.01 10.48
C SER A 48 -10.91 -12.07 9.42
N ARG A 49 -11.76 -13.11 9.39
CA ARG A 49 -11.66 -14.17 8.40
C ARG A 49 -11.74 -13.47 7.05
N LEU A 50 -10.70 -13.69 6.26
CA LEU A 50 -10.62 -13.45 4.83
C LEU A 50 -12.04 -13.42 4.26
N CYS A 51 -12.43 -12.34 3.60
CA CYS A 51 -13.71 -12.31 2.92
C CYS A 51 -13.51 -12.52 1.41
N PRO A 52 -13.11 -13.72 0.92
CA PRO A 52 -13.11 -14.04 -0.51
C PRO A 52 -14.42 -13.62 -1.19
N ALA A 53 -15.53 -13.71 -0.45
CA ALA A 53 -16.85 -13.35 -0.94
C ALA A 53 -16.96 -11.90 -1.46
N VAL A 54 -16.19 -10.93 -0.93
CA VAL A 54 -16.20 -9.57 -1.51
C VAL A 54 -15.43 -9.53 -2.82
N LEU A 55 -14.30 -10.25 -2.92
CA LEU A 55 -13.51 -10.33 -4.15
C LEU A 55 -14.29 -11.06 -5.25
N ASP A 56 -14.89 -12.21 -4.93
CA ASP A 56 -15.75 -13.00 -5.84
C ASP A 56 -16.92 -12.15 -6.39
N LEU A 57 -17.46 -11.24 -5.57
CA LEU A 57 -18.54 -10.35 -5.99
C LEU A 57 -18.06 -9.33 -7.02
N TYR A 58 -16.86 -8.78 -6.86
CA TYR A 58 -16.24 -7.85 -7.81
C TYR A 58 -15.80 -8.53 -9.10
N ASP A 59 -15.43 -9.81 -9.08
CA ASP A 59 -15.18 -10.60 -10.29
C ASP A 59 -16.44 -10.69 -11.19
N CYS A 60 -17.62 -10.58 -10.58
CA CYS A 60 -18.91 -10.60 -11.26
C CYS A 60 -19.44 -9.19 -11.61
N ILE A 61 -18.64 -8.13 -11.54
CA ILE A 61 -19.15 -6.74 -11.66
C ILE A 61 -19.88 -6.45 -12.97
N GLY A 62 -19.48 -7.11 -14.07
CA GLY A 62 -20.17 -6.98 -15.36
C GLY A 62 -21.63 -7.49 -15.36
N LEU A 63 -22.03 -8.23 -14.33
CA LEU A 63 -23.39 -8.75 -14.15
C LEU A 63 -24.24 -7.88 -13.20
N TRP A 64 -23.66 -6.84 -12.59
CA TRP A 64 -24.36 -6.03 -11.60
C TRP A 64 -25.44 -5.16 -12.27
N PRO A 65 -26.67 -5.11 -11.71
CA PRO A 65 -27.71 -4.24 -12.24
C PRO A 65 -27.32 -2.77 -12.02
N GLY A 66 -27.66 -1.93 -12.99
CA GLY A 66 -27.46 -0.48 -12.87
C GLY A 66 -28.21 0.08 -11.66
N PRO A 67 -27.62 1.03 -10.91
CA PRO A 67 -28.23 1.58 -9.69
C PRO A 67 -29.55 2.30 -9.96
N ALA A 68 -29.76 2.82 -11.18
CA ALA A 68 -31.02 3.42 -11.61
C ALA A 68 -32.13 2.38 -11.87
N THR A 69 -31.75 1.13 -12.17
CA THR A 69 -32.66 0.05 -12.50
C THR A 69 -33.12 -0.71 -11.26
N GLU A 70 -32.24 -0.90 -10.27
CA GLU A 70 -32.56 -1.64 -9.05
C GLU A 70 -31.99 -0.95 -7.80
N PRO A 71 -32.75 -0.04 -7.14
CA PRO A 71 -32.30 0.69 -5.96
C PRO A 71 -31.92 -0.22 -4.78
N ALA A 72 -32.54 -1.40 -4.66
CA ALA A 72 -32.21 -2.38 -3.64
C ALA A 72 -30.75 -2.89 -3.76
N PHE A 73 -30.21 -2.93 -4.98
CA PHE A 73 -28.82 -3.32 -5.22
C PHE A 73 -27.83 -2.23 -4.79
N ALA A 74 -28.24 -0.97 -4.73
CA ALA A 74 -27.38 0.13 -4.27
C ALA A 74 -26.89 -0.08 -2.82
N ALA A 75 -27.73 -0.61 -1.95
CA ALA A 75 -27.35 -0.94 -0.57
C ALA A 75 -26.32 -2.08 -0.52
N ILE A 76 -26.45 -3.09 -1.39
CA ILE A 76 -25.49 -4.19 -1.52
C ILE A 76 -24.14 -3.65 -2.03
N THR A 77 -24.16 -2.82 -3.07
CA THR A 77 -22.95 -2.18 -3.60
C THR A 77 -22.27 -1.31 -2.55
N ALA A 78 -23.01 -0.51 -1.78
CA ALA A 78 -22.45 0.30 -0.71
C ALA A 78 -21.78 -0.58 0.37
N LYS A 79 -22.41 -1.69 0.75
CA LYS A 79 -21.84 -2.66 1.70
C LYS A 79 -20.60 -3.36 1.14
N ALA A 80 -20.63 -3.77 -0.13
CA ALA A 80 -19.50 -4.40 -0.81
C ALA A 80 -18.29 -3.46 -0.88
N ARG A 81 -18.51 -2.17 -1.21
CA ARG A 81 -17.45 -1.14 -1.19
C ARG A 81 -16.83 -1.00 0.19
N ALA A 82 -17.65 -0.90 1.24
CA ALA A 82 -17.16 -0.78 2.61
C ALA A 82 -16.33 -2.02 3.04
N LEU A 83 -16.79 -3.22 2.67
CA LEU A 83 -16.07 -4.47 2.93
C LEU A 83 -14.76 -4.56 2.16
N LEU A 84 -14.71 -4.12 0.91
CA LEU A 84 -13.50 -4.09 0.11
C LEU A 84 -12.44 -3.18 0.75
N VAL A 85 -12.83 -1.95 1.12
CA VAL A 85 -11.95 -1.00 1.80
C VAL A 85 -11.50 -1.55 3.16
N SER A 86 -12.38 -2.21 3.91
CA SER A 86 -12.04 -2.84 5.18
C SER A 86 -11.11 -4.05 5.03
N HIS A 87 -11.24 -4.82 3.94
CA HIS A 87 -10.43 -6.01 3.68
C HIS A 87 -8.97 -5.65 3.40
N PHE A 88 -8.74 -4.67 2.51
CA PHE A 88 -7.39 -4.19 2.23
C PHE A 88 -6.85 -3.29 3.34
N GLY A 89 -7.74 -2.54 4.02
CA GLY A 89 -7.41 -1.66 5.12
C GLY A 89 -6.65 -0.42 4.62
N ASP A 90 -5.39 -0.62 4.25
CA ASP A 90 -4.48 0.42 3.79
C ASP A 90 -3.46 -0.06 2.76
N ALA A 91 -2.88 0.90 2.03
CA ALA A 91 -1.96 0.65 0.93
C ALA A 91 -0.64 0.01 1.39
N LEU A 92 -0.14 0.40 2.57
CA LEU A 92 1.12 -0.10 3.09
C LEU A 92 1.01 -1.59 3.44
N THR A 93 -0.03 -1.96 4.19
CA THR A 93 -0.33 -3.35 4.54
C THR A 93 -0.61 -4.18 3.27
N SER A 94 -1.36 -3.61 2.32
CA SER A 94 -1.69 -4.27 1.05
C SER A 94 -0.46 -4.61 0.21
N LEU A 95 0.51 -3.69 0.10
CA LEU A 95 1.71 -3.91 -0.70
C LEU A 95 2.75 -4.81 -0.03
N ASN A 96 2.78 -4.82 1.30
CA ASN A 96 3.78 -5.54 2.10
C ASN A 96 3.29 -6.87 2.67
N THR A 97 2.05 -7.28 2.40
CA THR A 97 1.55 -8.61 2.75
C THR A 97 1.40 -9.43 1.47
N PRO A 98 2.13 -10.54 1.28
CA PRO A 98 2.13 -11.29 0.01
C PRO A 98 0.73 -11.67 -0.48
N GLU A 99 -0.15 -12.12 0.43
CA GLU A 99 -1.51 -12.51 0.10
C GLU A 99 -2.36 -11.32 -0.36
N LEU A 100 -2.35 -10.22 0.39
CA LEU A 100 -3.09 -9.01 0.02
C LEU A 100 -2.52 -8.38 -1.25
N ARG A 101 -1.21 -8.41 -1.45
CA ARG A 101 -0.58 -7.93 -2.68
C ARG A 101 -1.07 -8.73 -3.88
N ARG A 102 -1.11 -10.06 -3.78
CA ARG A 102 -1.62 -10.92 -4.86
C ARG A 102 -3.09 -10.62 -5.17
N GLN A 103 -3.91 -10.48 -4.13
CA GLN A 103 -5.33 -10.15 -4.28
C GLN A 103 -5.53 -8.76 -4.87
N LEU A 104 -4.74 -7.76 -4.45
CA LEU A 104 -4.74 -6.41 -4.98
C LEU A 104 -4.45 -6.42 -6.48
N LEU A 105 -3.40 -7.15 -6.90
CA LEU A 105 -3.00 -7.22 -8.31
C LEU A 105 -4.01 -7.97 -9.19
N ALA A 106 -4.82 -8.85 -8.60
CA ALA A 106 -5.91 -9.55 -9.28
C ALA A 106 -7.22 -8.75 -9.36
N LEU A 107 -7.31 -7.58 -8.72
CA LEU A 107 -8.55 -6.80 -8.71
C LEU A 107 -8.92 -6.30 -10.12
N PRO A 108 -10.20 -6.33 -10.50
CA PRO A 108 -10.68 -5.60 -11.66
C PRO A 108 -10.56 -4.09 -11.43
N ALA A 109 -10.50 -3.32 -12.53
CA ALA A 109 -10.27 -1.88 -12.49
C ALA A 109 -11.31 -1.14 -11.62
N GLU A 110 -12.56 -1.57 -11.66
CA GLU A 110 -13.66 -0.97 -10.91
C GLU A 110 -13.54 -1.19 -9.38
N ALA A 111 -12.97 -2.32 -8.96
CA ALA A 111 -12.67 -2.56 -7.55
C ALA A 111 -11.52 -1.67 -7.07
N LEU A 112 -10.48 -1.52 -7.90
CA LEU A 112 -9.38 -0.61 -7.61
C LEU A 112 -9.83 0.85 -7.55
N GLU A 113 -10.73 1.26 -8.43
CA GLU A 113 -11.38 2.59 -8.41
C GLU A 113 -12.08 2.85 -7.07
N VAL A 114 -12.81 1.88 -6.53
CA VAL A 114 -13.44 1.98 -5.21
C VAL A 114 -12.41 2.21 -4.10
N LEU A 115 -11.28 1.51 -4.13
CA LEU A 115 -10.20 1.71 -3.15
C LEU A 115 -9.58 3.11 -3.27
N LEU A 116 -9.33 3.57 -4.51
CA LEU A 116 -8.74 4.88 -4.77
C LEU A 116 -9.71 6.05 -4.50
N GLU A 117 -11.03 5.85 -4.59
CA GLU A 117 -12.00 6.88 -4.19
C GLU A 117 -12.16 7.00 -2.68
N ALA A 118 -12.00 5.89 -1.94
CA ALA A 118 -12.29 5.85 -0.52
C ALA A 118 -11.31 6.67 0.34
N ASP A 119 -11.85 7.64 1.09
CA ASP A 119 -11.11 8.35 2.15
C ASP A 119 -10.64 7.41 3.28
N GLY A 120 -11.41 6.34 3.51
CA GLY A 120 -11.13 5.34 4.52
C GLY A 120 -10.04 4.33 4.13
N PHE A 121 -9.62 4.27 2.87
CA PHE A 121 -8.48 3.44 2.48
C PHE A 121 -7.19 4.12 2.91
N GLY A 122 -6.50 3.50 3.87
CA GLY A 122 -5.39 4.14 4.56
C GLY A 122 -4.13 4.25 3.73
N THR A 123 -3.26 5.20 4.08
CA THR A 123 -1.88 5.26 3.55
C THR A 123 -0.94 5.95 4.54
N ASP A 124 0.36 5.69 4.46
CA ASP A 124 1.39 6.47 5.17
C ASP A 124 1.57 7.85 4.53
N VAL A 125 1.64 7.90 3.20
CA VAL A 125 1.65 9.11 2.36
C VAL A 125 1.02 8.77 1.00
N GLU A 126 0.59 9.76 0.22
CA GLU A 126 -0.01 9.49 -1.10
C GLU A 126 1.01 8.89 -2.09
N ASP A 127 2.31 9.02 -1.83
CA ASP A 127 3.38 8.40 -2.63
C ASP A 127 3.19 6.88 -2.72
N THR A 128 2.76 6.24 -1.64
CA THR A 128 2.48 4.79 -1.57
C THR A 128 1.22 4.42 -2.37
N ILE A 129 0.22 5.30 -2.43
CA ILE A 129 -0.95 5.11 -3.30
C ILE A 129 -0.54 5.15 -4.78
N LEU A 130 0.35 6.08 -5.14
CA LEU A 130 0.88 6.14 -6.50
C LEU A 130 1.70 4.89 -6.84
N LEU A 131 2.53 4.40 -5.91
CA LEU A 131 3.25 3.12 -6.08
C LEU A 131 2.29 1.94 -6.24
N MET A 132 1.25 1.88 -5.41
CA MET A 132 0.25 0.83 -5.47
C MET A 132 -0.41 0.77 -6.85
N LEU A 133 -0.85 1.93 -7.36
CA LEU A 133 -1.41 2.02 -8.71
C LEU A 133 -0.39 1.66 -9.78
N ALA A 134 0.84 2.16 -9.69
CA ALA A 134 1.90 1.84 -10.66
C ALA A 134 2.16 0.32 -10.73
N THR A 135 2.18 -0.35 -9.57
CA THR A 135 2.38 -1.81 -9.48
C THR A 135 1.22 -2.55 -10.13
N TRP A 136 -0.02 -2.11 -9.89
CA TRP A 136 -1.19 -2.71 -10.51
C TRP A 136 -1.22 -2.50 -12.03
N VAL A 137 -0.86 -1.29 -12.51
CA VAL A 137 -0.77 -0.98 -13.94
C VAL A 137 0.36 -1.74 -14.61
N GLN A 138 1.47 -2.00 -13.91
CA GLN A 138 2.55 -2.81 -14.45
C GLN A 138 2.07 -4.22 -14.81
N GLU A 139 1.22 -4.82 -13.96
CA GLU A 139 0.69 -6.17 -14.12
C GLU A 139 -0.49 -6.21 -15.13
N ASN A 140 -1.42 -5.25 -15.05
CA ASN A 140 -2.68 -5.31 -15.79
C ASN A 140 -2.74 -4.39 -17.01
N GLY A 141 -1.85 -3.41 -17.10
CA GLY A 141 -1.95 -2.28 -18.03
C GLY A 141 -1.94 -2.65 -19.52
N ASP A 142 -1.31 -3.77 -19.88
CA ASP A 142 -1.25 -4.23 -21.28
C ASP A 142 -2.59 -4.83 -21.76
N THR A 143 -3.44 -5.29 -20.83
CA THR A 143 -4.77 -5.85 -21.16
C THR A 143 -5.88 -4.79 -21.12
N LEU A 144 -5.60 -3.63 -20.52
CA LEU A 144 -6.58 -2.60 -20.25
C LEU A 144 -6.58 -1.51 -21.32
N LYS A 145 -7.75 -0.90 -21.48
CA LYS A 145 -7.89 0.29 -22.31
C LYS A 145 -7.19 1.48 -21.65
N ALA A 146 -6.54 2.32 -22.45
CA ALA A 146 -5.80 3.49 -21.98
C ALA A 146 -6.69 4.44 -21.15
N GLU A 147 -7.97 4.56 -21.50
CA GLU A 147 -8.94 5.39 -20.79
C GLU A 147 -9.22 4.88 -19.38
N THR A 148 -9.12 3.56 -19.15
CA THR A 148 -9.33 2.97 -17.82
C THR A 148 -8.15 3.27 -16.91
N VAL A 149 -6.93 3.10 -17.42
CA VAL A 149 -5.71 3.49 -16.69
C VAL A 149 -5.72 4.98 -16.39
N GLU A 150 -6.09 5.82 -17.37
CA GLU A 150 -6.21 7.25 -17.16
C GLU A 150 -7.25 7.61 -16.10
N ARG A 151 -8.43 6.96 -16.11
CA ARG A 151 -9.46 7.15 -15.09
C ARG A 151 -8.93 6.85 -13.69
N LEU A 152 -8.21 5.73 -13.52
CA LEU A 152 -7.61 5.35 -12.23
C LEU A 152 -6.53 6.33 -11.77
N CYS A 153 -5.63 6.74 -12.67
CA CYS A 153 -4.60 7.74 -12.39
C CYS A 153 -5.20 9.06 -11.89
N ARG A 154 -6.39 9.43 -12.38
CA ARG A 154 -7.10 10.65 -11.97
C ARG A 154 -7.59 10.64 -10.53
N LEU A 155 -7.62 9.48 -9.86
CA LEU A 155 -8.07 9.32 -8.48
C LEU A 155 -6.95 9.49 -7.45
N VAL A 156 -5.69 9.56 -7.89
CA VAL A 156 -4.54 9.80 -7.00
C VAL A 156 -4.50 11.28 -6.59
N ARG A 157 -4.37 11.57 -5.30
CA ARG A 157 -4.37 12.94 -4.77
C ARG A 157 -3.00 13.58 -4.89
N LEU A 158 -2.56 13.88 -6.11
CA LEU A 158 -1.19 14.32 -6.40
C LEU A 158 -0.73 15.53 -5.58
N ALA A 159 -1.65 16.41 -5.17
CA ALA A 159 -1.33 17.53 -4.27
C ALA A 159 -0.95 17.12 -2.83
N GLN A 160 -1.12 15.85 -2.45
CA GLN A 160 -0.74 15.24 -1.16
C GLN A 160 0.55 14.42 -1.21
N LEU A 161 1.22 14.37 -2.37
CA LEU A 161 2.53 13.73 -2.45
C LEU A 161 3.55 14.45 -1.56
N SER A 162 4.55 13.72 -1.09
CA SER A 162 5.64 14.35 -0.36
C SER A 162 6.45 15.27 -1.29
N PRO A 163 6.99 16.40 -0.79
CA PRO A 163 7.66 17.39 -1.64
C PRO A 163 8.81 16.82 -2.46
N ASP A 164 9.68 16.03 -1.83
CA ASP A 164 10.88 15.46 -2.46
C ASP A 164 10.48 14.43 -3.54
N PHE A 165 9.51 13.58 -3.21
CA PHE A 165 8.98 12.59 -4.15
C PHE A 165 8.31 13.26 -5.35
N ALA A 166 7.44 14.25 -5.10
CA ALA A 166 6.74 14.98 -6.15
C ALA A 166 7.71 15.73 -7.07
N GLY A 167 8.76 16.33 -6.50
CA GLY A 167 9.79 17.05 -7.24
C GLY A 167 10.63 16.16 -8.16
N ALA A 168 10.87 14.91 -7.77
CA ALA A 168 11.65 13.96 -8.58
C ALA A 168 10.77 13.16 -9.56
N VAL A 169 9.67 12.59 -9.09
CA VAL A 169 8.92 11.57 -9.83
C VAL A 169 7.92 12.16 -10.82
N LEU A 170 7.22 13.26 -10.49
CA LEU A 170 6.22 13.81 -11.41
C LEU A 170 6.85 14.35 -12.71
N PRO A 171 7.97 15.09 -12.69
CA PRO A 171 8.63 15.50 -13.94
C PRO A 171 9.10 14.31 -14.77
N ALA A 172 9.65 13.27 -14.13
CA ALA A 172 10.11 12.07 -14.80
C ALA A 172 8.93 11.32 -15.48
N LEU A 173 7.78 11.19 -14.80
CA LEU A 173 6.56 10.63 -15.39
C LEU A 173 6.06 11.45 -16.57
N ALA A 174 6.09 12.79 -16.48
CA ALA A 174 5.70 13.68 -17.58
C ALA A 174 6.64 13.57 -18.79
N CYS A 175 7.94 13.45 -18.54
CA CYS A 175 8.95 13.21 -19.58
C CYS A 175 8.72 11.86 -20.26
N ALA A 176 8.53 10.79 -19.48
CA ALA A 176 8.22 9.46 -20.00
C ALA A 176 6.93 9.46 -20.83
N ARG A 177 5.91 10.23 -20.41
CA ARG A 177 4.67 10.43 -21.16
C ARG A 177 4.90 11.12 -22.50
N SER A 178 5.73 12.17 -22.52
CA SER A 178 6.05 12.92 -23.74
C SER A 178 6.93 12.13 -24.72
N ALA A 179 7.76 11.23 -24.19
CA ALA A 179 8.61 10.34 -24.99
C ALA A 179 7.88 9.10 -25.50
N ARG A 180 6.60 8.90 -25.14
CA ARG A 180 5.82 7.74 -25.56
C ARG A 180 5.66 7.75 -27.08
N PRO A 181 6.07 6.68 -27.78
CA PRO A 181 5.79 6.54 -29.21
C PRO A 181 4.29 6.62 -29.45
N GLU A 182 3.86 7.25 -30.55
CA GLU A 182 2.44 7.40 -30.91
C GLU A 182 1.69 6.09 -31.17
N GLN A 183 2.32 4.92 -30.97
CA GLN A 183 1.68 3.63 -31.17
C GLN A 183 0.65 3.34 -30.05
N PRO A 184 -0.64 3.18 -30.42
CA PRO A 184 -1.68 2.83 -29.46
C PRO A 184 -1.55 1.36 -29.03
N GLY A 185 -1.77 1.09 -27.75
CA GLY A 185 -2.04 -0.27 -27.25
C GLY A 185 -0.94 -0.96 -26.46
N SER A 186 0.27 -0.40 -26.34
CA SER A 186 1.26 -0.91 -25.38
C SER A 186 1.13 -0.13 -24.07
N GLY A 187 0.96 -0.81 -22.94
CA GLY A 187 1.06 -0.25 -21.60
C GLY A 187 2.47 0.22 -21.24
N GLY A 188 3.33 0.44 -22.24
CA GLY A 188 4.73 0.87 -22.16
C GLY A 188 4.98 2.23 -21.49
N LEU A 189 6.19 2.75 -21.68
CA LEU A 189 6.67 4.03 -21.16
C LEU A 189 5.58 5.13 -21.27
N GLY A 190 5.41 5.91 -20.20
CA GLY A 190 4.43 6.99 -20.19
C GLY A 190 2.98 6.54 -19.94
N TRP A 191 2.79 5.57 -19.04
CA TRP A 191 1.48 5.10 -18.57
C TRP A 191 0.71 6.16 -17.78
N PHE A 192 1.41 7.04 -17.06
CA PHE A 192 0.81 8.06 -16.21
C PHE A 192 0.43 9.30 -17.05
N PRO A 193 -0.85 9.75 -17.04
CA PRO A 193 -1.37 10.74 -17.96
C PRO A 193 -1.11 12.19 -17.50
N ILE A 194 0.11 12.51 -17.07
CA ILE A 194 0.49 13.86 -16.60
C ILE A 194 1.31 14.60 -17.65
N LYS A 195 1.01 15.89 -17.85
CA LYS A 195 1.80 16.77 -18.72
C LYS A 195 2.90 17.48 -17.93
N SER A 196 3.96 17.93 -18.61
CA SER A 196 5.10 18.60 -17.96
C SER A 196 4.69 19.85 -17.19
N MET A 197 3.76 20.64 -17.71
CA MET A 197 3.24 21.83 -17.01
C MET A 197 2.46 21.46 -15.75
N GLU A 198 1.67 20.39 -15.80
CA GLU A 198 0.88 19.90 -14.67
C GLU A 198 1.80 19.33 -13.58
N ALA A 199 2.82 18.56 -13.97
CA ALA A 199 3.85 18.03 -13.07
C ALA A 199 4.62 19.13 -12.35
N ALA A 200 5.10 20.15 -13.07
CA ALA A 200 5.82 21.28 -12.48
C ALA A 200 4.95 22.06 -11.49
N PHE A 201 3.68 22.26 -11.82
CA PHE A 201 2.72 22.92 -10.94
C PHE A 201 2.44 22.10 -9.66
N LEU A 202 2.17 20.81 -9.79
CA LEU A 202 1.90 19.92 -8.66
C LEU A 202 3.13 19.78 -7.74
N ALA A 203 4.32 19.65 -8.30
CA ALA A 203 5.57 19.67 -7.53
C ALA A 203 5.72 20.98 -6.73
N SER A 204 5.42 22.12 -7.36
CA SER A 204 5.43 23.43 -6.69
C SER A 204 4.39 23.51 -5.56
N CYS A 205 3.21 22.93 -5.75
CA CYS A 205 2.18 22.85 -4.71
C CYS A 205 2.61 21.99 -3.52
N CYS A 206 3.26 20.85 -3.77
CA CYS A 206 3.77 19.98 -2.71
C CYS A 206 4.91 20.67 -1.93
N ALA A 207 5.85 21.32 -2.62
CA ALA A 207 6.90 22.13 -1.99
C ALA A 207 6.32 23.31 -1.16
N ALA A 208 5.28 23.95 -1.67
CA ALA A 208 4.57 24.99 -0.93
C ALA A 208 3.84 24.43 0.31
N ALA A 209 3.30 23.20 0.24
CA ALA A 209 2.62 22.56 1.38
C ALA A 209 3.56 22.38 2.59
N ALA A 210 4.83 22.06 2.34
CA ALA A 210 5.83 21.89 3.41
C ALA A 210 6.35 23.22 3.98
N SER A 211 6.24 24.32 3.24
CA SER A 211 6.84 25.60 3.62
C SER A 211 5.83 26.67 4.04
N SER A 212 4.64 26.72 3.41
CA SER A 212 3.66 27.79 3.61
C SER A 212 2.26 27.41 3.08
N VAL A 213 1.32 27.18 4.00
CA VAL A 213 -0.09 26.91 3.66
C VAL A 213 -0.72 28.04 2.82
N PRO A 214 -0.53 29.35 3.14
CA PRO A 214 -1.06 30.42 2.29
C PRO A 214 -0.47 30.46 0.89
N LYS A 215 0.80 30.05 0.71
CA LYS A 215 1.42 29.94 -0.61
C LYS A 215 0.77 28.81 -1.40
N ARG A 216 0.58 27.64 -0.77
CA ARG A 216 -0.10 26.50 -1.40
C ARG A 216 -1.51 26.86 -1.85
N GLN A 217 -2.28 27.51 -0.98
CA GLN A 217 -3.65 27.91 -1.29
C GLN A 217 -3.73 28.86 -2.50
N ARG A 218 -2.87 29.88 -2.55
CA ARG A 218 -2.78 30.79 -3.69
C ARG A 218 -2.42 30.08 -5.00
N LEU A 219 -1.53 29.08 -4.95
CA LEU A 219 -1.19 28.29 -6.13
C LEU A 219 -2.40 27.49 -6.64
N LEU A 220 -3.14 26.84 -5.74
CA LEU A 220 -4.34 26.07 -6.08
C LEU A 220 -5.44 26.97 -6.68
N GLU A 221 -5.65 28.15 -6.12
CA GLU A 221 -6.58 29.16 -6.66
C GLU A 221 -6.16 29.59 -8.07
N GLN A 222 -4.87 29.83 -8.31
CA GLN A 222 -4.36 30.19 -9.63
C GLN A 222 -4.53 29.07 -10.67
N ALA A 223 -4.48 27.80 -10.25
CA ALA A 223 -4.67 26.67 -11.16
C ALA A 223 -6.14 26.46 -11.54
N SER A 224 -7.08 26.76 -10.65
CA SER A 224 -8.52 26.51 -10.85
C SER A 224 -9.11 27.13 -12.13
N GLY A 225 -8.45 28.14 -12.71
CA GLY A 225 -8.84 28.75 -14.00
C GLY A 225 -7.84 28.58 -15.15
N LYS A 226 -6.68 27.94 -14.94
CA LYS A 226 -5.59 27.86 -15.93
C LYS A 226 -5.23 26.45 -16.35
N LEU A 227 -5.34 25.50 -15.42
CA LEU A 227 -5.00 24.11 -15.67
C LEU A 227 -6.30 23.30 -15.57
N ASN A 228 -6.65 22.56 -16.61
CA ASN A 228 -7.78 21.63 -16.62
C ASN A 228 -7.45 20.37 -15.78
N LEU A 229 -7.03 20.56 -14.53
CA LEU A 229 -6.67 19.47 -13.64
C LEU A 229 -7.95 18.84 -13.07
N PRO A 230 -8.04 17.50 -13.07
CA PRO A 230 -9.13 16.80 -12.40
C PRO A 230 -9.23 17.19 -10.93
N ALA A 231 -10.46 17.32 -10.42
CA ALA A 231 -10.71 17.69 -9.03
C ALA A 231 -9.99 16.78 -7.99
N PRO A 232 -9.89 15.44 -8.17
CA PRO A 232 -9.23 14.61 -7.18
C PRO A 232 -7.70 14.82 -7.11
N TRP A 233 -7.03 15.15 -8.22
CA TRP A 233 -5.59 15.45 -8.24
C TRP A 233 -5.23 16.63 -7.33
N LEU A 234 -6.09 17.65 -7.33
CA LEU A 234 -5.93 18.86 -6.53
C LEU A 234 -6.49 18.73 -5.11
N SER A 235 -6.99 17.55 -4.73
CA SER A 235 -7.55 17.35 -3.40
C SER A 235 -6.54 17.69 -2.31
N THR A 236 -6.92 18.65 -1.47
CA THR A 236 -6.13 19.02 -0.29
C THR A 236 -6.42 18.11 0.92
N ARG A 237 -7.38 17.18 0.78
CA ARG A 237 -7.79 16.27 1.85
C ARG A 237 -6.91 15.02 1.88
N PRO A 238 -6.13 14.79 2.94
CA PRO A 238 -5.38 13.54 3.08
C PRO A 238 -6.34 12.36 3.26
N ARG A 239 -5.92 11.17 2.81
CA ARG A 239 -6.58 9.91 3.18
C ARG A 239 -6.38 9.61 4.66
N ARG A 240 -7.11 8.63 5.19
CA ARG A 240 -6.85 8.09 6.52
C ARG A 240 -5.36 7.74 6.63
N GLN A 241 -4.65 8.40 7.54
CA GLN A 241 -3.24 8.11 7.73
C GLN A 241 -3.11 6.77 8.47
N CYS A 242 -2.30 5.86 7.95
CA CYS A 242 -1.91 4.69 8.72
C CYS A 242 -1.19 5.16 9.97
N PRO A 243 -1.34 4.47 11.12
CA PRO A 243 -0.50 4.69 12.28
C PRO A 243 0.93 4.21 11.98
N ALA A 244 1.62 4.89 11.06
CA ALA A 244 3.06 4.88 11.02
C ALA A 244 3.55 5.65 12.25
N ALA A 245 4.63 5.16 12.85
CA ALA A 245 5.26 5.72 14.03
C ALA A 245 5.58 7.22 13.84
N THR A 246 4.62 8.11 14.11
CA THR A 246 4.89 9.51 14.35
C THR A 246 5.56 9.57 15.71
N ASN A 247 6.84 9.27 15.71
CA ASN A 247 7.72 9.67 16.78
C ASN A 247 7.61 11.19 16.84
N GLY A 248 6.91 11.70 17.84
CA GLY A 248 7.13 13.04 18.34
C GLY A 248 8.59 13.13 18.81
N TRP A 249 9.53 13.31 17.87
CA TRP A 249 10.92 13.59 18.20
C TRP A 249 11.06 15.06 18.64
N TYR A 250 10.11 15.93 18.30
CA TYR A 250 10.10 17.32 18.78
C TYR A 250 8.78 17.66 19.45
N GLY A 251 8.67 17.37 20.74
CA GLY A 251 7.56 17.85 21.55
C GLY A 251 7.36 17.01 22.80
N ALA A 252 8.04 17.37 23.88
CA ALA A 252 7.71 16.91 25.21
C ALA A 252 6.23 17.26 25.50
N ALA A 253 5.37 16.25 25.59
CA ALA A 253 4.02 16.41 26.11
C ALA A 253 3.88 15.63 27.44
N PRO A 254 3.08 16.14 28.39
CA PRO A 254 3.17 15.76 29.79
C PRO A 254 2.51 14.41 30.05
N SER A 255 3.08 13.67 31.01
CA SER A 255 2.51 12.43 31.54
C SER A 255 1.09 12.66 32.08
N GLY A 256 0.10 12.19 31.32
CA GLY A 256 -1.31 12.10 31.73
C GLY A 256 -1.83 10.72 31.41
N SER A 257 -1.95 9.89 32.45
CA SER A 257 -2.38 8.49 32.42
C SER A 257 -3.83 8.33 31.95
N SER A 258 -4.05 7.65 30.82
CA SER A 258 -5.18 6.74 30.62
C SER A 258 -5.01 5.92 29.32
N GLY A 259 -4.63 4.64 29.46
CA GLY A 259 -5.03 3.53 28.57
C GLY A 259 -4.92 3.67 27.04
N GLN A 260 -4.12 4.59 26.49
CA GLN A 260 -3.92 4.68 25.05
C GLN A 260 -3.05 3.51 24.60
N GLN A 261 -3.68 2.57 23.88
CA GLN A 261 -2.96 1.60 23.06
C GLN A 261 -1.95 2.36 22.22
N GLN A 262 -0.67 2.17 22.53
CA GLN A 262 0.42 2.74 21.75
C GLN A 262 0.19 2.31 20.30
N PRO A 263 0.24 3.24 19.33
CA PRO A 263 0.12 2.87 17.92
C PRO A 263 1.18 1.81 17.66
N GLN A 264 0.73 0.59 17.30
CA GLN A 264 1.63 -0.51 17.02
C GLN A 264 2.56 -0.06 15.90
N ARG A 265 3.85 0.08 16.23
CA ARG A 265 4.85 0.40 15.21
C ARG A 265 4.90 -0.78 14.26
N LEU A 266 4.61 -0.51 12.99
CA LEU A 266 4.88 -1.46 11.92
C LEU A 266 6.37 -1.75 11.91
N THR A 267 6.70 -3.01 12.21
CA THR A 267 8.05 -3.54 12.20
C THR A 267 8.10 -4.58 11.08
N PHE A 268 9.22 -4.59 10.37
CA PHE A 268 9.49 -5.53 9.30
C PHE A 268 10.76 -6.27 9.69
N ASP A 269 10.67 -7.59 9.77
CA ASP A 269 11.80 -8.43 10.11
C ASP A 269 12.45 -8.95 8.83
N TRP A 270 13.77 -8.77 8.74
CA TRP A 270 14.59 -9.25 7.64
C TRP A 270 15.48 -10.39 8.13
N SER A 271 15.61 -11.41 7.30
CA SER A 271 16.47 -12.56 7.55
C SER A 271 17.33 -12.88 6.32
N VAL A 272 18.43 -13.59 6.56
CA VAL A 272 19.30 -14.14 5.52
C VAL A 272 19.48 -15.63 5.77
N SER A 273 19.40 -16.43 4.72
CA SER A 273 19.60 -17.88 4.85
C SER A 273 21.04 -18.17 5.25
N ARG A 274 21.23 -18.96 6.31
CA ARG A 274 22.58 -19.42 6.71
C ARG A 274 23.30 -20.12 5.55
N LYS A 275 22.58 -20.94 4.79
CA LYS A 275 23.14 -21.68 3.65
C LYS A 275 23.64 -20.73 2.56
N GLU A 276 22.92 -19.65 2.27
CA GLU A 276 23.32 -18.65 1.28
C GLU A 276 24.53 -17.86 1.77
N LEU A 277 24.53 -17.47 3.06
CA LEU A 277 25.67 -16.80 3.69
C LEU A 277 26.94 -17.66 3.63
N GLU A 278 26.87 -18.94 4.01
CA GLU A 278 28.01 -19.86 3.97
C GLU A 278 28.52 -20.05 2.53
N LEU A 279 27.61 -20.16 1.57
CA LEU A 279 27.94 -20.35 0.16
C LEU A 279 28.61 -19.12 -0.44
N GLU A 280 28.16 -17.90 -0.11
CA GLU A 280 28.82 -16.67 -0.56
C GLU A 280 30.17 -16.44 0.14
N LEU A 281 30.30 -16.79 1.43
CA LEU A 281 31.58 -16.76 2.13
C LEU A 281 32.61 -17.74 1.54
N GLN A 282 32.18 -18.93 1.10
CA GLN A 282 33.07 -19.90 0.45
C GLN A 282 33.59 -19.45 -0.92
N LYS A 283 32.79 -18.65 -1.64
CA LYS A 283 33.18 -18.09 -2.95
C LYS A 283 34.07 -16.85 -2.82
N LEU A 284 34.17 -16.28 -1.62
CA LEU A 284 34.84 -15.02 -1.40
C LEU A 284 36.35 -15.15 -1.60
N GLN A 285 36.85 -14.46 -2.63
CA GLN A 285 38.29 -14.42 -2.90
C GLN A 285 39.00 -13.50 -1.89
N PRO A 286 40.29 -13.73 -1.59
CA PRO A 286 41.08 -12.80 -0.80
C PRO A 286 41.04 -11.38 -1.35
N GLY A 287 40.63 -10.43 -0.50
CA GLY A 287 40.43 -9.01 -0.88
C GLY A 287 39.14 -8.71 -1.66
N GLY A 288 38.30 -9.71 -1.94
CA GLY A 288 37.04 -9.53 -2.65
C GLY A 288 35.90 -9.00 -1.76
N PRO A 289 34.90 -8.31 -2.36
CA PRO A 289 33.66 -7.95 -1.68
C PRO A 289 32.60 -9.06 -1.78
N MET A 290 31.80 -9.22 -0.73
CA MET A 290 30.59 -10.03 -0.66
C MET A 290 29.40 -9.10 -0.43
N ARG A 291 28.29 -9.37 -1.14
CA ARG A 291 27.02 -8.66 -0.97
C ARG A 291 25.90 -9.69 -0.90
N LEU A 292 25.13 -9.65 0.18
CA LEU A 292 23.97 -10.51 0.42
C LEU A 292 22.72 -9.65 0.60
N GLU A 293 21.68 -9.96 -0.16
CA GLU A 293 20.36 -9.36 0.04
C GLU A 293 19.64 -10.08 1.18
N CYS A 294 19.01 -9.32 2.07
CA CYS A 294 18.13 -9.88 3.08
C CYS A 294 16.71 -10.01 2.50
N ILE A 295 15.97 -11.02 2.96
CA ILE A 295 14.58 -11.28 2.58
C ILE A 295 13.71 -10.96 3.80
N LEU A 296 12.50 -10.45 3.59
CA LEU A 296 11.53 -10.28 4.67
C LEU A 296 11.01 -11.64 5.13
N ASP A 297 10.63 -11.75 6.40
CA ASP A 297 10.08 -13.00 6.95
C ASP A 297 8.78 -13.46 6.27
N ASN A 298 8.10 -12.55 5.58
CA ASN A 298 6.93 -12.86 4.75
C ASN A 298 7.28 -13.31 3.31
N GLY A 299 8.57 -13.41 2.97
CA GLY A 299 9.08 -13.84 1.67
C GLY A 299 9.20 -12.74 0.61
N LEU A 300 8.91 -11.48 0.93
CA LEU A 300 9.14 -10.35 0.02
C LEU A 300 10.61 -9.90 0.06
N ASN A 301 11.13 -9.37 -1.05
CA ASN A 301 12.51 -8.91 -1.13
C ASN A 301 12.72 -7.47 -0.63
N ALA A 302 11.64 -6.70 -0.51
CA ALA A 302 11.69 -5.30 -0.11
C ALA A 302 10.37 -4.86 0.52
N VAL A 303 10.43 -3.82 1.36
CA VAL A 303 9.25 -3.13 1.90
C VAL A 303 8.88 -1.99 0.95
N SER A 304 7.66 -1.95 0.47
CA SER A 304 7.11 -0.79 -0.24
C SER A 304 6.63 0.25 0.78
N ALA A 305 7.25 1.43 0.82
CA ALA A 305 6.84 2.52 1.72
C ALA A 305 7.23 3.88 1.14
N ARG A 306 6.39 4.89 1.37
CA ARG A 306 6.57 6.26 0.88
C ARG A 306 6.92 6.36 -0.62
N GLY A 307 6.27 5.53 -1.44
CA GLY A 307 6.50 5.50 -2.89
C GLY A 307 7.79 4.83 -3.34
N PHE A 308 8.56 4.21 -2.45
CA PHE A 308 9.80 3.51 -2.76
C PHE A 308 9.79 2.06 -2.27
N GLU A 309 10.76 1.28 -2.74
CA GLU A 309 11.05 -0.05 -2.23
C GLU A 309 12.34 -0.03 -1.39
N TRP A 310 12.27 -0.60 -0.19
CA TRP A 310 13.34 -0.60 0.79
C TRP A 310 13.84 -2.03 1.01
N GLY A 311 15.10 -2.29 0.65
CA GLY A 311 15.77 -3.58 0.84
C GLY A 311 16.90 -3.47 1.85
N ALA A 312 17.07 -4.49 2.68
CA ALA A 312 18.22 -4.61 3.59
C ALA A 312 19.28 -5.53 2.99
N SER A 313 20.55 -5.27 3.31
CA SER A 313 21.64 -6.08 2.79
C SER A 313 22.89 -6.04 3.63
N ILE A 314 23.65 -7.13 3.57
CA ILE A 314 24.92 -7.28 4.28
C ILE A 314 26.04 -7.13 3.25
N HIS A 315 26.97 -6.21 3.49
CA HIS A 315 28.20 -6.11 2.71
C HIS A 315 29.39 -6.47 3.59
N TYR A 316 30.28 -7.32 3.08
CA TYR A 316 31.47 -7.77 3.79
C TYR A 316 32.64 -7.82 2.84
N ASN A 317 33.78 -7.24 3.21
CA ASN A 317 35.01 -7.37 2.45
C ASN A 317 35.89 -8.43 3.11
N HIS A 318 36.50 -9.31 2.32
CA HIS A 318 37.36 -10.37 2.86
C HIS A 318 38.48 -9.81 3.74
N GLY A 319 38.52 -10.25 5.01
CA GLY A 319 39.50 -9.80 5.98
C GLY A 319 39.11 -8.51 6.73
N ALA A 320 37.93 -7.95 6.46
CA ALA A 320 37.38 -6.89 7.30
C ALA A 320 37.01 -7.43 8.69
N GLU A 321 37.13 -6.57 9.70
CA GLU A 321 36.80 -6.90 11.09
C GLU A 321 35.30 -7.12 11.32
N ALA A 322 34.46 -6.45 10.51
CA ALA A 322 33.01 -6.53 10.61
C ALA A 322 32.35 -6.45 9.22
N ALA A 323 31.17 -7.06 9.11
CA ALA A 323 30.25 -6.82 8.00
C ALA A 323 29.41 -5.57 8.29
N GLY A 324 29.08 -4.81 7.26
CA GLY A 324 28.15 -3.69 7.35
C GLY A 324 26.73 -4.12 6.97
N LEU A 325 25.74 -3.62 7.70
CA LEU A 325 24.33 -3.72 7.35
C LEU A 325 23.89 -2.42 6.69
N PHE A 326 23.27 -2.53 5.51
CA PHE A 326 22.87 -1.39 4.70
C PHE A 326 21.39 -1.48 4.36
N LEU A 327 20.70 -0.35 4.52
CA LEU A 327 19.36 -0.16 3.98
C LEU A 327 19.48 0.58 2.64
N ARG A 328 18.79 0.06 1.64
CA ARG A 328 18.76 0.61 0.29
C ARG A 328 17.35 1.02 -0.08
N CYS A 329 17.25 2.24 -0.58
CA CYS A 329 16.04 2.74 -1.21
C CYS A 329 16.18 2.60 -2.72
N HIS A 330 15.15 2.07 -3.38
CA HIS A 330 15.08 1.89 -4.82
C HIS A 330 13.80 2.52 -5.37
N LEU A 331 13.90 3.14 -6.55
CA LEU A 331 12.72 3.48 -7.31
C LEU A 331 12.14 2.20 -7.94
N PRO A 332 10.88 1.85 -7.65
CA PRO A 332 10.26 0.63 -8.17
C PRO A 332 10.17 0.61 -9.69
N ALA A 333 10.46 -0.55 -10.29
CA ALA A 333 10.33 -0.77 -11.74
C ALA A 333 8.90 -0.53 -12.26
N ALA A 334 7.90 -0.63 -11.36
CA ALA A 334 6.51 -0.33 -11.62
C ALA A 334 6.27 1.07 -12.19
N TYR A 335 7.10 2.07 -11.85
CA TYR A 335 6.98 3.40 -12.44
C TYR A 335 7.40 3.45 -13.92
N ARG A 336 8.11 2.43 -14.41
CA ARG A 336 8.68 2.37 -15.77
C ARG A 336 9.52 3.62 -16.09
N LEU A 337 10.27 4.10 -15.09
CA LEU A 337 11.22 5.19 -15.23
C LEU A 337 12.62 4.61 -15.30
N ASP A 338 13.39 5.02 -16.31
CA ASP A 338 14.81 4.69 -16.36
C ASP A 338 15.54 5.46 -15.25
N THR A 339 16.49 4.81 -14.59
CA THR A 339 17.49 5.45 -13.73
C THR A 339 18.15 6.67 -14.37
N ALA A 340 18.38 6.64 -15.69
CA ALA A 340 18.90 7.80 -16.41
C ALA A 340 17.94 9.01 -16.37
N ALA A 341 16.63 8.78 -16.38
CA ALA A 341 15.62 9.82 -16.31
C ALA A 341 15.59 10.56 -14.95
N LEU A 342 16.19 9.97 -13.92
CA LEU A 342 16.29 10.54 -12.57
C LEU A 342 17.66 11.19 -12.31
N GLY A 343 18.53 11.24 -13.32
CA GLY A 343 19.89 11.75 -13.17
C GLY A 343 20.88 10.74 -12.56
N GLY A 344 20.54 9.45 -12.55
CA GLY A 344 21.39 8.37 -12.05
C GLY A 344 20.67 7.43 -11.07
N PRO A 345 21.39 6.46 -10.48
CA PRO A 345 20.82 5.57 -9.49
C PRO A 345 20.36 6.38 -8.27
N LEU A 346 19.05 6.42 -8.01
CA LEU A 346 18.50 6.83 -6.71
C LEU A 346 18.75 5.69 -5.72
N ALA A 347 20.01 5.49 -5.34
CA ALA A 347 20.40 4.57 -4.29
C ALA A 347 20.90 5.41 -3.12
N ALA A 348 20.00 5.71 -2.17
CA ALA A 348 20.43 6.12 -0.85
C ALA A 348 20.85 4.85 -0.11
N LEU A 349 22.14 4.75 0.20
CA LEU A 349 22.70 3.69 1.03
C LEU A 349 22.94 4.27 2.42
N ALA A 350 22.15 3.84 3.39
CA ALA A 350 22.39 4.16 4.79
C ALA A 350 23.03 2.95 5.46
N GLN A 351 24.19 3.16 6.09
CA GLN A 351 24.76 2.18 7.00
C GLN A 351 23.97 2.27 8.31
N VAL A 352 23.42 1.13 8.75
CA VAL A 352 22.63 1.01 9.98
C VAL A 352 23.55 0.65 11.15
#